data_AF-D8SIG3-F1
#
_entry.id   AF-D8SIG3-F1
#
_cell.length_a   1.000
_cell.length_b   1.000
_cell.length_c   1.000
_cell.angle_alpha   90.00
_cell.angle_beta   90.00
_cell.angle_gamma   90.00
#
_symmetry.space_group_name_H-M   'P 1'
#
loop_
_entity.id
_entity.type
_entity.pdbx_description
1 polymer ?
#
loop_
_entity_poly.entity_id
_entity_poly.type
_entity_poly.pdbx_seq_one_letter_code
_entity_poly.pdbx_strand_id
1 'polypeptide(L)'
;MHVPSSQEYWKLNTGNLGENGCILRLQTDGNLVLYTRNKISLWSSDKYCKSPCEVPSILALQDDGNLVVYHSLTGYAVWHIK
;
A
#
# COMPACT_ATOMS: atom_id res chain seq x y z
N MET A 1 -14.14 30.73 -2.78
CA MET A 1 -14.13 29.30 -2.45
C MET A 1 -12.83 29.03 -1.71
N HIS A 2 -12.87 28.84 -0.39
CA HIS A 2 -11.67 28.58 0.41
C HIS A 2 -11.36 27.09 0.27
N VAL A 3 -10.24 26.75 -0.38
CA VAL A 3 -9.76 25.37 -0.41
C VAL A 3 -9.22 25.10 1.00
N PRO A 4 -9.77 24.13 1.75
CA PRO A 4 -9.21 23.81 3.06
C PRO A 4 -7.74 23.43 2.91
N SER A 5 -6.91 23.75 3.89
CA SER A 5 -5.56 23.20 3.97
C SER A 5 -5.63 21.68 3.85
N SER A 6 -4.81 21.07 2.99
CA SER A 6 -4.74 19.62 2.89
C SER A 6 -4.32 19.04 4.24
N GLN A 7 -5.23 18.33 4.91
CA GLN A 7 -4.93 17.57 6.12
C GLN A 7 -4.33 16.22 5.70
N GLU A 8 -3.12 15.93 6.14
CA GLU A 8 -2.48 14.62 5.97
C GLU A 8 -3.11 13.64 6.98
N TYR A 9 -3.72 12.55 6.49
CA TYR A 9 -4.28 11.48 7.33
C TYR A 9 -3.23 10.42 7.64
N TRP A 10 -2.50 9.97 6.62
CA TRP A 10 -1.38 9.04 6.77
C TRP A 10 -0.33 9.25 5.68
N LYS A 11 0.88 8.72 5.94
CA LYS A 11 2.00 8.67 5.00
C LYS A 11 2.84 7.42 5.22
N LEU A 12 3.49 6.94 4.15
CA LEU A 12 4.39 5.78 4.18
C LEU A 12 5.81 6.12 4.70
N ASN A 13 6.08 7.40 5.03
CA ASN A 13 7.36 7.88 5.57
C ASN A 13 8.59 7.59 4.70
N THR A 14 8.47 7.72 3.38
CA THR A 14 9.60 7.49 2.43
C THR A 14 10.46 8.73 2.18
N GLY A 15 10.16 9.86 2.84
CA GLY A 15 10.82 11.14 2.58
C GLY A 15 10.75 11.53 1.09
N ASN A 16 11.85 12.09 0.58
CA ASN A 16 11.98 12.57 -0.80
C ASN A 16 12.43 11.49 -1.80
N LEU A 17 12.50 10.24 -1.38
CA LEU A 17 13.01 9.14 -2.23
C LEU A 17 12.12 8.85 -3.44
N GLY A 18 10.89 9.37 -3.45
CA GLY A 18 9.88 9.21 -4.51
C GLY A 18 9.72 10.39 -5.46
N GLU A 19 10.57 11.43 -5.37
CA GLU A 19 10.40 12.70 -6.12
C GLU A 19 10.28 12.52 -7.65
N ASN A 20 10.91 11.49 -8.22
CA ASN A 20 10.85 11.18 -9.65
C ASN A 20 9.70 10.23 -10.04
N GLY A 21 8.70 10.11 -9.18
CA GLY A 21 7.53 9.27 -9.35
C GLY A 21 7.69 7.87 -8.75
N CYS A 22 6.56 7.34 -8.27
CA CYS A 22 6.46 6.05 -7.61
C CYS A 22 5.41 5.16 -8.28
N ILE A 23 5.54 3.85 -8.02
CA ILE A 23 4.55 2.84 -8.37
C ILE A 23 4.20 2.11 -7.08
N LEU A 24 2.95 2.21 -6.64
CA LEU A 24 2.41 1.35 -5.60
C LEU A 24 1.90 0.06 -6.25
N ARG A 25 2.40 -1.09 -5.81
CA ARG A 25 2.07 -2.39 -6.39
C ARG A 25 1.69 -3.38 -5.31
N LEU A 26 0.51 -3.98 -5.46
CA LEU A 26 0.15 -5.20 -4.77
C LEU A 26 0.75 -6.38 -5.55
N GLN A 27 1.63 -7.13 -4.90
CA GLN A 27 2.32 -8.29 -5.46
C GLN A 27 1.49 -9.56 -5.25
N THR A 28 1.82 -10.62 -6.00
CA THR A 28 1.08 -11.90 -5.97
C THR A 28 1.24 -12.65 -4.65
N ASP A 29 2.30 -12.37 -3.89
CA ASP A 29 2.57 -12.94 -2.56
C ASP A 29 1.81 -12.22 -1.43
N GLY A 30 0.98 -11.23 -1.77
CA GLY A 30 0.20 -10.43 -0.82
C GLY A 30 0.89 -9.14 -0.36
N ASN A 31 2.13 -8.88 -0.79
CA ASN A 31 2.84 -7.68 -0.36
C ASN A 31 2.38 -6.43 -1.10
N LEU A 32 2.04 -5.39 -0.35
CA LEU A 32 1.92 -4.03 -0.90
C LEU A 32 3.27 -3.33 -0.81
N VAL A 33 3.84 -2.96 -1.96
CA VAL A 33 5.17 -2.35 -2.03
C VAL A 33 5.14 -1.07 -2.83
N LEU A 34 5.79 -0.03 -2.31
CA LEU A 34 6.05 1.21 -3.02
C LEU A 34 7.43 1.14 -3.67
N TYR A 35 7.48 1.30 -4.98
CA TYR A 35 8.72 1.35 -5.75
C TYR A 35 8.96 2.74 -6.33
N THR A 36 10.23 3.10 -6.52
CA THR A 36 10.59 4.13 -7.50
C THR A 36 10.25 3.67 -8.91
N ARG A 37 10.23 4.60 -9.88
CA ARG A 37 10.14 4.26 -11.32
C ARG A 37 11.20 3.24 -11.78
N ASN A 38 12.38 3.26 -11.16
CA ASN A 38 13.48 2.34 -11.46
C ASN A 38 13.37 0.99 -10.71
N LYS A 39 12.19 0.69 -10.14
CA LYS A 39 11.90 -0.57 -9.42
C LYS A 39 12.73 -0.78 -8.15
N ILE A 40 13.23 0.30 -7.54
CA ILE A 40 13.85 0.24 -6.21
C ILE A 40 12.74 0.30 -5.16
N SER A 41 12.70 -0.68 -4.25
CA SER A 41 11.72 -0.68 -3.15
C SER A 41 12.03 0.45 -2.17
N LEU A 42 11.01 1.27 -1.87
CA LEU A 42 11.08 2.36 -0.89
C LEU A 42 10.39 2.00 0.42
N TRP A 43 9.32 1.21 0.35
CA TRP A 43 8.51 0.81 1.49
C TRP A 43 7.73 -0.47 1.17
N SER A 44 7.47 -1.30 2.17
CA SER A 44 6.74 -2.57 2.08
C SER A 44 5.78 -2.71 3.26
N SER A 45 4.63 -3.33 3.03
CA SER A 45 3.68 -3.71 4.10
C SER A 45 4.21 -4.82 5.01
N ASP A 46 5.29 -5.47 4.59
CA ASP A 46 5.93 -6.62 5.23
C ASP A 46 4.97 -7.78 5.48
N LYS A 47 3.90 -7.84 4.66
CA LYS A 47 2.96 -8.96 4.58
C LYS A 47 3.19 -9.71 3.30
N TYR A 48 3.89 -10.82 3.40
CA TYR A 48 4.13 -11.71 2.28
C TYR A 48 4.30 -13.12 2.79
N CYS A 49 3.93 -14.10 1.97
CA CYS A 49 4.26 -15.47 2.27
C CYS A 49 5.74 -15.77 2.02
N LYS A 50 6.34 -16.67 2.82
CA LYS A 50 7.79 -16.96 2.82
C LYS A 50 8.21 -18.08 1.85
N SER A 51 7.28 -18.63 1.08
CA SER A 51 7.48 -19.70 0.09
C SER A 51 6.79 -19.23 -1.19
N PRO A 52 7.20 -19.65 -2.42
CA PRO A 52 6.44 -19.33 -3.62
C PRO A 52 4.98 -19.68 -3.39
N CYS A 53 4.15 -18.63 -3.32
CA CYS A 53 2.74 -18.75 -3.07
C CYS A 53 2.02 -17.57 -3.70
N GLU A 54 0.75 -17.80 -3.98
CA GLU A 54 -0.15 -16.75 -4.43
C GLU A 54 -1.15 -16.49 -3.30
N VAL A 55 -1.19 -15.24 -2.84
CA VAL A 55 -2.15 -14.77 -1.85
C VAL A 55 -3.17 -13.92 -2.60
N PRO A 56 -4.38 -14.44 -2.86
CA PRO A 56 -5.42 -13.69 -3.55
C PRO A 56 -5.77 -12.47 -2.69
N SER A 57 -5.40 -11.29 -3.18
CA SER A 57 -5.43 -10.06 -2.40
C SER A 57 -6.05 -8.91 -3.21
N ILE A 58 -6.77 -8.04 -2.52
CA ILE A 58 -7.27 -6.76 -3.08
C ILE A 58 -6.81 -5.61 -2.20
N LEU A 59 -6.52 -4.47 -2.83
CA LEU A 59 -6.28 -3.20 -2.15
C LEU A 59 -7.57 -2.37 -2.21
N ALA A 60 -8.05 -1.93 -1.05
CA ALA A 60 -9.28 -1.15 -0.93
C ALA A 60 -9.03 0.12 -0.11
N LEU A 61 -9.47 1.26 -0.63
CA LEU A 61 -9.63 2.49 0.15
C LEU A 61 -11.06 2.51 0.68
N GLN A 62 -11.22 2.53 2.01
CA GLN A 62 -12.52 2.52 2.67
C GLN A 62 -13.05 3.95 2.87
N ASP A 63 -14.36 4.09 3.10
CA ASP A 63 -15.03 5.38 3.30
C ASP A 63 -14.51 6.14 4.54
N ASP A 64 -13.91 5.44 5.50
CA ASP A 64 -13.31 6.04 6.71
C ASP A 64 -11.84 6.49 6.51
N GLY A 65 -11.32 6.41 5.28
CA GLY A 65 -9.97 6.81 4.91
C GLY A 65 -8.89 5.74 5.15
N ASN A 66 -9.26 4.58 5.69
CA ASN A 66 -8.35 3.45 5.89
C ASN A 66 -7.99 2.81 4.55
N LEU A 67 -6.69 2.58 4.31
CA LEU A 67 -6.22 1.82 3.15
C LEU A 67 -5.89 0.40 3.60
N VAL A 68 -6.59 -0.59 3.04
CA VAL A 68 -6.55 -1.98 3.51
C VAL A 68 -6.17 -2.94 2.40
N VAL A 69 -5.31 -3.90 2.71
CA VAL A 69 -5.12 -5.12 1.91
C VAL A 69 -5.97 -6.22 2.53
N TYR A 70 -6.92 -6.73 1.74
CA TYR A 70 -7.76 -7.86 2.13
C TYR A 70 -7.35 -9.13 1.39
N HIS A 71 -7.44 -10.27 2.07
CA HIS A 71 -7.46 -11.57 1.41
C HIS A 71 -8.81 -11.74 0.70
N SER A 72 -8.82 -11.77 -0.62
CA SER A 72 -10.05 -11.60 -1.41
C SER A 72 -11.03 -12.76 -1.31
N LEU A 73 -10.56 -13.97 -0.96
CA LEU A 73 -11.44 -15.13 -0.77
C LEU A 73 -12.09 -15.20 0.61
N THR A 74 -11.48 -14.61 1.63
CA THR A 74 -11.90 -14.76 3.03
C THR A 74 -12.38 -13.45 3.65
N GLY A 75 -12.05 -12.31 3.05
CA GLY A 75 -12.39 -10.99 3.55
C GLY A 75 -11.54 -10.53 4.76
N TYR A 76 -10.57 -11.33 5.22
CA TYR A 76 -9.71 -10.93 6.33
C TYR A 76 -8.74 -9.82 5.92
N ALA A 77 -8.59 -8.81 6.79
CA ALA A 77 -7.59 -7.77 6.62
C ALA A 77 -6.20 -8.34 6.91
N VAL A 78 -5.30 -8.23 5.93
CA VAL A 78 -3.91 -8.70 6.00
C VAL A 78 -2.98 -7.58 6.47
N TRP A 79 -3.25 -6.36 6.00
CA TRP A 79 -2.54 -5.14 6.37
C TRP A 79 -3.50 -3.96 6.25
N HIS A 80 -3.30 -2.92 7.06
CA HIS A 80 -3.96 -1.64 6.86
C HIS A 80 -3.16 -0.47 7.43
N ILE A 81 -3.48 0.74 6.95
CA ILE A 81 -3.02 2.00 7.53
C ILE A 81 -4.20 2.98 7.63
N LYS A 82 -4.24 3.70 8.75
CA LYS A 82 -5.22 4.73 9.04
C LYS A 82 -4.52 6.01 9.47
#